data_AF-A0A382FSG2-F1
#
_entry.id   AF-A0A382FSG2-F1
#
_cell.length_a   1.000
_cell.length_b   1.000
_cell.length_c   1.000
_cell.angle_alpha   90.00
_cell.angle_beta   90.00
_cell.angle_gamma   90.00
#
_symmetry.space_group_name_H-M   'P 1'
#
loop_
_entity.id
_entity.type
_entity.pdbx_description
1 polymer ?
#
loop_
_entity_poly.entity_id
_entity_poly.type
_entity_poly.pdbx_seq_one_letter_code
_entity_poly.pdbx_strand_id
1 'polypeptide(L)'
;MRILTTVIVSLMLLLLSWQPTLASGGEKPRDVTYQLTPPAPRTQLPDQAMKKSAGCISCHTKVDSLSMHASPGIILGCTDCHGGNAAIYKKDFATEAAAKLDAHVQPTLPHTWGYPSAANPKHSYTLLNREAPEYIRFVNPGDLRVAREACGTCHLSIIQASERSLMSTSAMLWGGAAYNNNILPFKRYILGEAYTREGEAATLINPVKPDAKLTARGVLPQLYPLPAWETVPPSDVFRVFERGGRNILNLFPEIGLPNSLGQLQRLEEPGRPDIRQSNRGPGTGLRIAVPVLNVTKTRLNDPYLWFLGTNDNPGDFRSSGCSACHVVYANDRDPRHSGPYAKFGHTGKSQTVDPTIPKDEPGHPLKHTFSNAIPTSQCMICHMHQPNIFVNSFLGYTMWDYESDAPSMWPKEQRYPTAAEQHKTLMRNPEEAATRGKWGDPEFSKDVSK
;
A
#
# COMPACT_ATOMS: atom_id res chain seq x y z
N MET A 1 21.25 40.74 44.81
CA MET A 1 21.78 40.23 43.52
C MET A 1 21.70 38.71 43.40
N ARG A 2 22.23 37.91 44.33
CA ARG A 2 22.20 36.42 44.26
C ARG A 2 20.81 35.77 44.12
N ILE A 3 19.79 36.30 44.79
CA ILE A 3 18.42 35.74 44.73
C ILE A 3 17.82 35.94 43.32
N LEU A 4 18.04 37.11 42.72
CA LEU A 4 17.54 37.43 41.38
C LEU A 4 18.19 36.54 40.30
N THR A 5 19.50 36.28 40.42
CA THR A 5 20.20 35.36 39.52
C THR A 5 19.70 33.92 39.66
N THR A 6 19.38 33.49 40.87
CA THR A 6 18.89 32.12 41.12
C THR A 6 17.48 31.93 40.54
N VAL A 7 16.61 32.94 40.67
CA VAL A 7 15.26 32.91 40.09
C VAL A 7 15.30 32.94 38.56
N ILE A 8 16.15 33.77 37.96
CA ILE A 8 16.29 33.84 36.50
C ILE A 8 16.84 32.53 35.92
N VAL A 9 17.85 31.93 36.56
CA VAL A 9 18.41 30.64 36.15
C VAL A 9 17.37 29.51 36.30
N SER A 10 16.57 29.54 37.36
CA SER A 10 15.48 28.57 37.57
C SER A 10 14.36 28.71 36.52
N LEU A 11 14.00 29.94 36.15
CA LEU A 11 13.03 30.23 35.09
C LEU A 11 13.55 29.83 33.70
N MET A 12 14.84 30.05 33.40
CA MET A 12 15.44 29.58 32.15
C MET A 12 15.50 28.06 32.06
N LEU A 13 15.76 27.36 33.18
CA LEU A 13 15.71 25.89 33.23
C LEU A 13 14.28 25.33 33.10
N LEU A 14 13.27 26.05 33.62
CA LEU A 14 11.85 25.73 33.40
C LEU A 14 11.41 25.95 31.95
N LEU A 15 11.94 26.98 31.27
CA LEU A 15 11.67 27.21 29.85
C LEU A 15 12.41 26.24 28.92
N LEU A 16 13.59 25.75 29.32
CA LEU A 16 14.36 24.75 28.57
C LEU A 16 13.85 23.31 28.74
N SER A 17 13.12 23.01 29.80
CA SER A 17 12.50 21.70 30.05
C SER A 17 11.15 21.50 29.33
N TRP A 18 10.62 22.55 28.72
CA TRP A 18 9.44 22.52 27.85
C TRP A 18 9.85 22.46 26.36
N GLN A 19 10.65 21.46 26.02
CA GLN A 19 10.70 20.99 24.63
C GLN A 19 9.52 20.04 24.49
N PRO A 20 8.45 20.37 23.73
CA PRO A 20 7.47 19.36 23.37
C PRO A 20 8.25 18.26 22.67
N THR A 21 8.28 17.07 23.28
CA THR A 21 8.68 15.86 22.58
C THR A 21 7.64 15.66 21.48
N LEU A 22 7.93 16.21 20.30
CA LEU A 22 7.23 15.88 19.08
C LEU A 22 7.58 14.42 18.81
N ALA A 23 6.81 13.50 19.41
CA ALA A 23 6.67 12.18 18.84
C ALA A 23 6.34 12.39 17.36
N SER A 24 7.02 11.65 16.48
CA SER A 24 6.73 11.63 15.04
C SER A 24 5.32 11.05 14.82
N GLY A 25 4.30 11.83 15.16
CA GLY A 25 2.91 11.50 14.95
C GLY A 25 2.54 11.99 13.58
N GLY A 26 2.14 11.08 12.69
CA GLY A 26 1.55 11.44 11.41
C GLY A 26 0.28 12.29 11.58
N GLU A 27 -0.30 12.73 10.47
CA GLU A 27 -1.56 13.45 10.46
C GLU A 27 -2.63 12.75 11.31
N LYS A 28 -3.34 13.53 12.13
CA LYS A 28 -4.47 13.03 12.91
C LYS A 28 -5.73 13.09 12.04
N PRO A 29 -6.57 12.03 12.04
CA PRO A 29 -7.85 12.06 11.35
C PRO A 29 -8.70 13.25 11.81
N ARG A 30 -9.23 14.03 10.87
CA ARG A 30 -10.25 15.05 11.17
C ARG A 30 -11.61 14.39 11.34
N ASP A 31 -12.46 14.99 12.17
CA ASP A 31 -13.84 14.57 12.33
C ASP A 31 -14.65 14.95 11.08
N VAL A 32 -15.21 13.94 10.39
CA VAL A 32 -16.03 14.12 9.19
C VAL A 32 -17.32 13.33 9.40
N THR A 33 -18.46 14.02 9.27
CA THR A 33 -19.77 13.35 9.28
C THR A 33 -20.12 12.90 7.87
N TYR A 34 -20.21 11.58 7.68
CA TYR A 34 -20.57 10.99 6.39
C TYR A 34 -22.07 10.77 6.25
N GLN A 35 -22.59 11.00 5.05
CA GLN A 35 -23.94 10.59 4.70
C GLN A 35 -23.97 9.10 4.39
N LEU A 36 -25.03 8.42 4.87
CA LEU A 36 -25.23 7.01 4.58
C LEU A 36 -25.41 6.82 3.07
N THR A 37 -24.52 6.04 2.47
CA THR A 37 -24.65 5.61 1.06
C THR A 37 -25.16 4.16 1.05
N PRO A 38 -26.39 3.90 0.56
CA PRO A 38 -26.91 2.54 0.52
C PRO A 38 -26.07 1.65 -0.42
N PRO A 39 -26.13 0.32 -0.26
CA PRO A 39 -25.54 -0.60 -1.23
C PRO A 39 -26.09 -0.36 -2.64
N ALA A 40 -25.25 -0.57 -3.65
CA ALA A 40 -25.63 -0.41 -5.04
C ALA A 40 -26.84 -1.31 -5.38
N PRO A 41 -27.88 -0.77 -6.03
CA PRO A 41 -29.09 -1.53 -6.32
C PRO A 41 -28.81 -2.60 -7.40
N ARG A 42 -29.51 -3.73 -7.31
CA ARG A 42 -29.42 -4.78 -8.35
C ARG A 42 -29.94 -4.28 -9.70
N THR A 43 -31.02 -3.50 -9.64
CA THR A 43 -31.79 -3.01 -10.77
C THR A 43 -32.38 -1.66 -10.41
N GLN A 44 -32.41 -0.74 -11.37
CA GLN A 44 -33.12 0.52 -11.26
C GLN A 44 -33.45 1.06 -12.65
N LEU A 45 -34.31 2.07 -12.72
CA LEU A 45 -34.66 2.74 -13.97
C LEU A 45 -33.57 3.74 -14.40
N PRO A 46 -33.38 4.00 -15.70
CA PRO A 46 -32.41 4.99 -16.18
C PRO A 46 -32.55 6.37 -15.52
N ASP A 47 -33.78 6.85 -15.32
CA ASP A 47 -34.03 8.14 -14.67
C ASP A 47 -33.57 8.18 -13.20
N GLN A 48 -33.62 7.05 -12.50
CA GLN A 48 -33.15 6.93 -11.12
C GLN A 48 -31.62 7.00 -11.07
N ALA A 49 -30.94 6.26 -11.96
CA ALA A 49 -29.49 6.34 -12.10
C ALA A 49 -29.04 7.75 -12.50
N MET A 50 -29.75 8.40 -13.42
CA MET A 50 -29.44 9.77 -13.84
C MET A 50 -29.60 10.76 -12.68
N LYS A 51 -30.65 10.66 -11.86
CA LYS A 51 -30.79 11.49 -10.64
C LYS A 51 -29.61 11.33 -9.68
N LYS A 52 -29.05 10.12 -9.59
CA LYS A 52 -27.86 9.79 -8.80
C LYS A 52 -26.53 10.15 -9.47
N SER A 53 -26.57 10.77 -10.65
CA SER A 53 -25.38 11.22 -11.40
C SER A 53 -25.43 12.70 -11.75
N ALA A 54 -26.61 13.33 -11.70
CA ALA A 54 -26.87 14.63 -12.32
C ALA A 54 -25.95 15.76 -11.79
N GLY A 55 -25.73 15.83 -10.47
CA GLY A 55 -24.77 16.77 -9.89
C GLY A 55 -23.33 16.47 -10.32
N CYS A 56 -22.92 15.20 -10.29
CA CYS A 56 -21.57 14.77 -10.66
C CYS A 56 -21.23 15.19 -12.10
N ILE A 57 -22.14 14.92 -13.06
CA ILE A 57 -21.92 15.22 -14.48
C ILE A 57 -21.97 16.73 -14.80
N SER A 58 -22.35 17.58 -13.84
CA SER A 58 -22.24 19.04 -14.02
C SER A 58 -20.79 19.54 -14.00
N CYS A 59 -19.89 18.78 -13.36
CA CYS A 59 -18.43 18.95 -13.44
C CYS A 59 -17.82 17.94 -14.42
N HIS A 60 -18.16 16.66 -14.25
CA HIS A 60 -17.69 15.52 -15.04
C HIS A 60 -18.50 15.38 -16.34
N THR A 61 -18.47 16.43 -17.17
CA THR A 61 -19.38 16.60 -18.33
C THR A 61 -19.20 15.56 -19.44
N LYS A 62 -18.07 14.85 -19.44
CA LYS A 62 -17.80 13.71 -20.33
C LYS A 62 -17.20 12.61 -19.46
N VAL A 63 -17.65 11.37 -19.62
CA VAL A 63 -17.08 10.21 -18.92
C VAL A 63 -16.96 9.05 -19.89
N ASP A 64 -15.99 8.17 -19.69
CA ASP A 64 -15.76 7.02 -20.59
C ASP A 64 -16.92 6.02 -20.54
N SER A 65 -17.50 5.83 -19.35
CA SER A 65 -18.68 5.02 -19.10
C SER A 65 -19.37 5.49 -17.82
N LEU A 66 -20.70 5.61 -17.86
CA LEU A 66 -21.50 6.02 -16.70
C LEU A 66 -21.48 4.96 -15.59
N SER A 67 -21.47 3.68 -15.94
CA SER A 67 -21.50 2.57 -14.98
C SER A 67 -20.20 1.75 -14.94
N MET A 68 -19.18 2.12 -15.72
CA MET A 68 -17.94 1.35 -16.00
C MET A 68 -18.15 -0.02 -16.67
N HIS A 69 -19.36 -0.55 -16.71
CA HIS A 69 -19.65 -1.83 -17.33
C HIS A 69 -19.73 -1.68 -18.85
N ALA A 70 -19.24 -2.68 -19.58
CA ALA A 70 -19.39 -2.73 -21.04
C ALA A 70 -20.84 -3.02 -21.46
N SER A 71 -21.61 -3.69 -20.60
CA SER A 71 -23.01 -4.03 -20.88
C SER A 71 -23.91 -2.81 -20.66
N PRO A 72 -24.71 -2.39 -21.67
CA PRO A 72 -25.65 -1.29 -21.52
C PRO A 72 -26.84 -1.63 -20.59
N GLY A 73 -27.02 -2.92 -20.25
CA GLY A 73 -28.06 -3.36 -19.32
C GLY A 73 -27.75 -3.06 -17.85
N ILE A 74 -26.52 -2.64 -17.52
CA ILE A 74 -26.15 -2.28 -16.15
C ILE A 74 -26.36 -0.79 -15.93
N ILE A 75 -27.48 -0.48 -15.29
CA ILE A 75 -27.96 0.88 -15.04
C ILE A 75 -27.59 1.25 -13.59
N LEU A 76 -26.50 2.00 -13.44
CA LEU A 76 -26.01 2.52 -12.16
C LEU A 76 -25.72 4.01 -12.29
N GLY A 77 -26.02 4.77 -11.24
CA GLY A 77 -25.61 6.16 -11.11
C GLY A 77 -24.24 6.29 -10.43
N CYS A 78 -23.62 7.45 -10.54
CA CYS A 78 -22.29 7.70 -9.95
C CYS A 78 -22.28 7.41 -8.45
N THR A 79 -23.29 7.90 -7.72
CA THR A 79 -23.36 7.74 -6.26
C THR A 79 -23.77 6.34 -5.82
N ASP A 80 -24.25 5.46 -6.70
CA ASP A 80 -24.52 4.06 -6.34
C ASP A 80 -23.23 3.32 -6.00
N CYS A 81 -22.15 3.59 -6.74
CA CYS A 81 -20.85 3.00 -6.50
C CYS A 81 -20.05 3.84 -5.50
N HIS A 82 -19.92 5.14 -5.76
CA HIS A 82 -18.97 6.02 -5.07
C HIS A 82 -19.54 6.73 -3.84
N GLY A 83 -20.87 6.80 -3.68
CA GLY A 83 -21.48 7.74 -2.74
C GLY A 83 -21.27 9.20 -3.17
N GLY A 84 -21.20 10.11 -2.20
CA GLY A 84 -21.15 11.56 -2.47
C GLY A 84 -22.54 12.16 -2.71
N ASN A 85 -22.58 13.46 -3.05
CA ASN A 85 -23.83 14.22 -3.10
C ASN A 85 -24.21 14.62 -4.54
N ALA A 86 -25.13 13.86 -5.14
CA ALA A 86 -25.63 14.13 -6.50
C ALA A 86 -26.54 15.37 -6.61
N ALA A 87 -26.91 16.01 -5.50
CA ALA A 87 -27.71 17.24 -5.50
C ALA A 87 -26.87 18.51 -5.73
N ILE A 88 -25.54 18.41 -5.70
CA ILE A 88 -24.63 19.55 -5.87
C ILE A 88 -24.33 19.74 -7.35
N TYR A 89 -24.72 20.90 -7.90
CA TYR A 89 -24.43 21.28 -9.29
C TYR A 89 -23.40 22.40 -9.35
N LYS A 90 -22.43 22.28 -10.26
CA LYS A 90 -21.36 23.28 -10.47
C LYS A 90 -21.87 24.71 -10.58
N LYS A 91 -22.99 24.91 -11.28
CA LYS A 91 -23.58 26.23 -11.56
C LYS A 91 -24.04 26.97 -10.31
N ASP A 92 -24.31 26.26 -9.21
CA ASP A 92 -24.82 26.83 -7.97
C ASP A 92 -23.70 27.37 -7.07
N PHE A 93 -22.43 27.25 -7.50
CA PHE A 93 -21.25 27.62 -6.73
C PHE A 93 -20.36 28.59 -7.51
N ALA A 94 -19.70 29.51 -6.78
CA ALA A 94 -18.79 30.47 -7.38
C ALA A 94 -17.51 29.84 -7.94
N THR A 95 -17.05 28.73 -7.33
CA THR A 95 -15.85 28.01 -7.77
C THR A 95 -16.09 26.51 -7.74
N GLU A 96 -15.37 25.78 -8.60
CA GLU A 96 -15.41 24.31 -8.60
C GLU A 96 -14.87 23.73 -7.29
N ALA A 97 -13.89 24.39 -6.64
CA ALA A 97 -13.37 23.98 -5.35
C ALA A 97 -14.44 24.02 -4.25
N ALA A 98 -15.31 25.03 -4.25
CA ALA A 98 -16.42 25.12 -3.31
C ALA A 98 -17.46 24.02 -3.57
N ALA A 99 -17.84 23.79 -4.83
CA ALA A 99 -18.75 22.69 -5.18
C ALA A 99 -18.18 21.32 -4.77
N LYS A 100 -16.88 21.09 -4.96
CA LYS A 100 -16.19 19.84 -4.59
C LYS A 100 -16.27 19.56 -3.09
N LEU A 101 -16.18 20.60 -2.24
CA LEU A 101 -16.27 20.42 -0.79
C LEU A 101 -17.59 19.79 -0.36
N ASP A 102 -18.69 20.15 -1.03
CA ASP A 102 -20.05 19.69 -0.73
C ASP A 102 -20.44 18.44 -1.52
N ALA A 103 -19.89 18.26 -2.73
CA ALA A 103 -20.19 17.13 -3.61
C ALA A 103 -19.39 15.87 -3.27
N HIS A 104 -18.09 16.01 -3.03
CA HIS A 104 -17.18 14.89 -2.82
C HIS A 104 -17.22 14.40 -1.38
N VAL A 105 -17.06 13.09 -1.20
CA VAL A 105 -16.77 12.53 0.12
C VAL A 105 -15.38 13.02 0.55
N GLN A 106 -15.30 13.54 1.77
CA GLN A 106 -14.09 14.18 2.28
C GLN A 106 -13.19 13.17 3.02
N PRO A 107 -11.85 13.14 2.79
CA PRO A 107 -10.95 12.25 3.52
C PRO A 107 -10.83 12.69 4.97
N THR A 108 -10.59 11.76 5.89
CA THR A 108 -10.19 12.12 7.26
C THR A 108 -8.72 12.53 7.34
N LEU A 109 -7.89 12.12 6.37
CA LEU A 109 -6.46 12.41 6.31
C LEU A 109 -6.08 13.21 5.04
N PRO A 110 -6.59 14.44 4.84
CA PRO A 110 -6.41 15.18 3.59
C PRO A 110 -4.94 15.41 3.19
N HIS A 111 -4.03 15.67 4.13
CA HIS A 111 -2.61 15.89 3.80
C HIS A 111 -1.94 14.59 3.31
N THR A 112 -2.24 13.47 3.96
CA THR A 112 -1.67 12.16 3.64
C THR A 112 -2.20 11.64 2.29
N TRP A 113 -3.46 11.94 1.95
CA TRP A 113 -4.03 11.63 0.63
C TRP A 113 -3.60 12.59 -0.48
N GLY A 114 -2.88 13.67 -0.17
CA GLY A 114 -2.54 14.69 -1.17
C GLY A 114 -3.76 15.44 -1.70
N TYR A 115 -4.84 15.53 -0.91
CA TYR A 115 -6.07 16.23 -1.28
C TYR A 115 -5.76 17.70 -1.62
N PRO A 116 -6.31 18.26 -2.72
CA PRO A 116 -7.39 17.73 -3.57
C PRO A 116 -6.92 17.03 -4.86
N SER A 117 -5.70 16.50 -4.94
CA SER A 117 -5.27 15.73 -6.12
C SER A 117 -6.18 14.51 -6.32
N ALA A 118 -6.44 14.18 -7.59
CA ALA A 118 -7.17 12.99 -7.99
C ALA A 118 -6.25 11.78 -8.27
N ALA A 119 -4.93 11.99 -8.32
CA ALA A 119 -3.98 10.91 -8.52
C ALA A 119 -3.95 9.99 -7.30
N ASN A 120 -3.76 8.68 -7.54
CA ASN A 120 -3.51 7.77 -6.44
C ASN A 120 -2.25 8.22 -5.65
N PRO A 121 -2.29 8.24 -4.31
CA PRO A 121 -1.15 8.66 -3.53
C PRO A 121 0.03 7.72 -3.73
N LYS A 122 1.23 8.32 -3.77
CA LYS A 122 2.48 7.56 -3.70
C LYS A 122 2.65 7.01 -2.30
N HIS A 123 3.21 5.82 -2.18
CA HIS A 123 3.59 5.24 -0.88
C HIS A 123 2.42 5.16 0.11
N SER A 124 1.23 4.82 -0.39
CA SER A 124 0.03 4.72 0.45
C SER A 124 0.16 3.67 1.55
N TYR A 125 0.90 2.58 1.33
CA TYR A 125 1.12 1.50 2.28
C TYR A 125 -0.19 1.08 2.99
N THR A 126 -0.25 1.25 4.32
CA THR A 126 -1.42 0.89 5.14
C THR A 126 -2.44 2.02 5.30
N LEU A 127 -2.36 3.10 4.51
CA LEU A 127 -3.24 4.26 4.59
C LEU A 127 -4.73 3.86 4.51
N LEU A 128 -5.07 2.87 3.69
CA LEU A 128 -6.44 2.40 3.53
C LEU A 128 -7.01 1.78 4.82
N ASN A 129 -6.19 1.30 5.75
CA ASN A 129 -6.67 0.82 7.05
C ASN A 129 -6.92 1.95 8.06
N ARG A 130 -6.48 3.17 7.74
CA ARG A 130 -6.56 4.33 8.64
C ARG A 130 -7.56 5.38 8.18
N GLU A 131 -8.29 5.08 7.11
CA GLU A 131 -9.21 6.01 6.46
C GLU A 131 -10.66 5.51 6.58
N ALA A 132 -11.60 6.45 6.51
CA ALA A 132 -13.01 6.14 6.55
C ALA A 132 -13.43 5.29 5.32
N PRO A 133 -14.21 4.21 5.52
CA PRO A 133 -14.69 3.37 4.42
C PRO A 133 -15.52 4.16 3.41
N GLU A 134 -16.22 5.21 3.81
CA GLU A 134 -16.97 6.08 2.91
C GLU A 134 -16.05 6.79 1.92
N TYR A 135 -14.88 7.26 2.36
CA TYR A 135 -13.90 7.86 1.47
C TYR A 135 -13.21 6.81 0.59
N ILE A 136 -12.89 5.64 1.15
CA ILE A 136 -12.34 4.51 0.37
C ILE A 136 -13.31 4.12 -0.76
N ARG A 137 -14.61 4.01 -0.46
CA ARG A 137 -15.65 3.73 -1.46
C ARG A 137 -15.75 4.83 -2.51
N PHE A 138 -15.59 6.09 -2.11
CA PHE A 138 -15.60 7.22 -3.02
C PHE A 138 -14.44 7.20 -4.02
N VAL A 139 -13.21 6.88 -3.58
CA VAL A 139 -12.05 6.85 -4.48
C VAL A 139 -11.88 5.52 -5.21
N ASN A 140 -12.27 4.41 -4.59
CA ASN A 140 -12.19 3.07 -5.16
C ASN A 140 -13.32 2.15 -4.66
N PRO A 141 -14.47 2.10 -5.34
CA PRO A 141 -15.56 1.20 -4.97
C PRO A 141 -15.20 -0.29 -5.11
N GLY A 142 -14.11 -0.62 -5.82
CA GLY A 142 -13.61 -1.98 -5.97
C GLY A 142 -12.73 -2.48 -4.82
N ASP A 143 -12.38 -1.65 -3.83
CA ASP A 143 -11.60 -2.08 -2.67
C ASP A 143 -12.35 -3.13 -1.84
N LEU A 144 -11.68 -4.18 -1.38
CA LEU A 144 -12.32 -5.30 -0.69
C LEU A 144 -13.05 -4.90 0.60
N ARG A 145 -12.68 -3.78 1.24
CA ARG A 145 -13.38 -3.27 2.45
C ARG A 145 -14.81 -2.82 2.15
N VAL A 146 -15.08 -2.38 0.92
CA VAL A 146 -16.34 -1.72 0.52
C VAL A 146 -16.98 -2.34 -0.73
N ALA A 147 -16.30 -3.27 -1.41
CA ALA A 147 -16.80 -3.94 -2.62
C ALA A 147 -18.13 -4.66 -2.39
N ARG A 148 -18.41 -5.12 -1.16
CA ARG A 148 -19.71 -5.71 -0.82
C ARG A 148 -20.86 -4.70 -0.93
N GLU A 149 -20.61 -3.43 -0.62
CA GLU A 149 -21.61 -2.37 -0.75
C GLU A 149 -21.75 -1.90 -2.20
N ALA A 150 -20.63 -1.70 -2.89
CA ALA A 150 -20.65 -1.14 -4.24
C ALA A 150 -20.95 -2.19 -5.34
N CYS A 151 -20.57 -3.44 -5.12
CA CYS A 151 -20.66 -4.51 -6.13
C CYS A 151 -21.43 -5.75 -5.65
N GLY A 152 -21.62 -5.91 -4.33
CA GLY A 152 -22.08 -7.16 -3.72
C GLY A 152 -23.46 -7.62 -4.16
N THR A 153 -24.38 -6.71 -4.46
CA THR A 153 -25.74 -7.06 -4.90
C THR A 153 -25.74 -7.92 -6.18
N CYS A 154 -24.71 -7.79 -7.02
CA CYS A 154 -24.54 -8.56 -8.26
C CYS A 154 -23.37 -9.57 -8.18
N HIS A 155 -22.30 -9.26 -7.43
CA HIS A 155 -21.03 -10.01 -7.48
C HIS A 155 -20.61 -10.65 -6.14
N LEU A 156 -21.51 -10.80 -5.16
CA LEU A 156 -21.16 -11.27 -3.81
C LEU A 156 -20.30 -12.55 -3.80
N SER A 157 -20.65 -13.55 -4.63
CA SER A 157 -19.93 -14.83 -4.66
C SER A 157 -18.47 -14.67 -5.11
N ILE A 158 -18.21 -13.81 -6.09
CA ILE A 158 -16.87 -13.52 -6.61
C ILE A 158 -16.08 -12.68 -5.59
N ILE A 159 -16.72 -11.70 -4.94
CA ILE A 159 -16.10 -10.91 -3.87
C ILE A 159 -15.63 -11.83 -2.74
N GLN A 160 -16.50 -12.71 -2.26
CA GLN A 160 -16.18 -13.71 -1.24
C GLN A 160 -15.06 -14.66 -1.68
N ALA A 161 -15.00 -15.02 -2.96
CA ALA A 161 -13.91 -15.85 -3.49
C ALA A 161 -12.58 -15.07 -3.51
N SER A 162 -12.62 -13.80 -3.92
CA SER A 162 -11.46 -12.91 -3.98
C SER A 162 -10.84 -12.67 -2.60
N GLU A 163 -11.66 -12.37 -1.58
CA GLU A 163 -11.24 -12.21 -0.18
C GLU A 163 -10.53 -13.46 0.38
N ARG A 164 -10.84 -14.65 -0.15
CA ARG A 164 -10.23 -15.93 0.28
C ARG A 164 -9.09 -16.41 -0.62
N SER A 165 -8.75 -15.64 -1.66
CA SER A 165 -7.69 -16.01 -2.60
C SER A 165 -6.30 -15.76 -2.00
N LEU A 166 -5.26 -16.37 -2.59
CA LEU A 166 -3.87 -16.09 -2.17
C LEU A 166 -3.43 -14.65 -2.47
N MET A 167 -4.03 -14.02 -3.49
CA MET A 167 -3.77 -12.61 -3.84
C MET A 167 -4.34 -11.63 -2.82
N SER A 168 -5.29 -12.05 -1.99
CA SER A 168 -5.81 -11.26 -0.88
C SER A 168 -5.18 -11.67 0.45
N THR A 169 -5.03 -12.97 0.68
CA THR A 169 -4.69 -13.50 2.01
C THR A 169 -3.21 -13.64 2.28
N SER A 170 -2.34 -13.64 1.26
CA SER A 170 -0.89 -13.83 1.48
C SER A 170 -0.54 -15.14 2.22
N ALA A 171 -1.47 -16.09 2.34
CA ALA A 171 -1.35 -17.19 3.31
C ALA A 171 -0.12 -18.08 3.06
N MET A 172 0.31 -18.17 1.80
CA MET A 172 1.54 -18.88 1.41
C MET A 172 2.80 -18.23 1.97
N LEU A 173 2.94 -16.90 1.86
CA LEU A 173 4.07 -16.17 2.43
C LEU A 173 4.06 -16.27 3.95
N TRP A 174 2.91 -16.01 4.57
CA TRP A 174 2.80 -15.88 6.03
C TRP A 174 2.98 -17.23 6.71
N GLY A 175 2.37 -18.29 6.15
CA GLY A 175 2.57 -19.65 6.62
C GLY A 175 3.99 -20.19 6.36
N GLY A 176 4.55 -19.93 5.17
CA GLY A 176 5.91 -20.34 4.83
C GLY A 176 6.96 -19.65 5.70
N ALA A 177 6.85 -18.34 5.89
CA ALA A 177 7.72 -17.57 6.76
C ALA A 177 7.59 -18.00 8.22
N ALA A 178 6.37 -18.23 8.71
CA ALA A 178 6.15 -18.71 10.06
C ALA A 178 6.79 -20.08 10.31
N TYR A 179 6.61 -21.04 9.41
CA TYR A 179 7.21 -22.36 9.54
C TYR A 179 8.74 -22.33 9.41
N ASN A 180 9.28 -21.67 8.38
CA ASN A 180 10.72 -21.64 8.11
C ASN A 180 11.52 -20.91 9.20
N ASN A 181 10.89 -19.98 9.92
CA ASN A 181 11.49 -19.27 11.05
C ASN A 181 11.09 -19.84 12.42
N ASN A 182 10.47 -21.03 12.46
CA ASN A 182 10.06 -21.70 13.70
C ASN A 182 9.11 -20.86 14.59
N ILE A 183 8.31 -19.98 13.99
CA ILE A 183 7.24 -19.24 14.69
C ILE A 183 6.08 -20.19 14.98
N LEU A 184 5.74 -21.07 14.03
CA LEU A 184 4.72 -22.11 14.19
C LEU A 184 5.32 -23.49 13.86
N PRO A 185 5.12 -24.52 14.71
CA PRO A 185 5.78 -25.82 14.57
C PRO A 185 5.10 -26.75 13.53
N PHE A 186 4.36 -26.19 12.55
CA PHE A 186 3.61 -26.96 11.57
C PHE A 186 3.53 -26.27 10.21
N LYS A 187 3.44 -27.08 9.14
CA LYS A 187 3.24 -26.61 7.76
C LYS A 187 1.77 -26.37 7.37
N ARG A 188 0.90 -26.12 8.36
CA ARG A 188 -0.49 -25.72 8.14
C ARG A 188 -0.55 -24.19 8.14
N TYR A 189 -0.76 -23.59 6.98
CA TYR A 189 -0.68 -22.15 6.80
C TYR A 189 -1.97 -21.46 7.27
N ILE A 190 -2.12 -21.36 8.59
CA ILE A 190 -3.31 -20.79 9.25
C ILE A 190 -3.28 -19.27 9.39
N LEU A 191 -2.22 -18.62 8.91
CA LEU A 191 -2.03 -17.18 8.99
C LEU A 191 -2.30 -16.54 7.63
N GLY A 192 -2.93 -15.37 7.63
CA GLY A 192 -3.16 -14.61 6.41
C GLY A 192 -3.61 -13.18 6.70
N GLU A 193 -3.67 -12.39 5.64
CA GLU A 193 -4.07 -10.99 5.66
C GLU A 193 -5.54 -10.84 5.28
N ALA A 194 -6.27 -10.12 6.11
CA ALA A 194 -7.64 -9.71 5.85
C ALA A 194 -7.99 -8.51 6.70
N TYR A 195 -8.92 -7.69 6.21
CA TYR A 195 -9.36 -6.51 6.93
C TYR A 195 -10.88 -6.43 6.98
N THR A 196 -11.39 -5.88 8.08
CA THR A 196 -12.80 -5.46 8.18
C THR A 196 -13.05 -4.24 7.30
N ARG A 197 -14.32 -3.85 7.18
CA ARG A 197 -14.71 -2.60 6.52
C ARG A 197 -13.98 -1.39 7.13
N GLU A 198 -13.79 -1.40 8.44
CA GLU A 198 -13.13 -0.34 9.22
C GLU A 198 -11.59 -0.41 9.19
N GLY A 199 -11.01 -1.36 8.44
CA GLY A 199 -9.55 -1.48 8.31
C GLY A 199 -8.87 -2.29 9.41
N GLU A 200 -9.64 -2.93 10.30
CA GLU A 200 -9.12 -3.76 11.38
C GLU A 200 -8.70 -5.14 10.88
N ALA A 201 -7.63 -5.70 11.41
CA ALA A 201 -7.17 -7.03 11.03
C ALA A 201 -8.24 -8.09 11.36
N ALA A 202 -8.59 -8.91 10.37
CA ALA A 202 -9.75 -9.81 10.47
C ALA A 202 -9.35 -11.30 10.39
N THR A 203 -10.13 -12.13 11.07
CA THR A 203 -10.12 -13.59 10.85
C THR A 203 -11.02 -13.93 9.66
N LEU A 204 -10.52 -14.68 8.69
CA LEU A 204 -11.33 -15.21 7.60
C LEU A 204 -11.84 -16.60 7.94
N ILE A 205 -13.16 -16.73 8.10
CA ILE A 205 -13.81 -18.00 8.40
C ILE A 205 -14.16 -18.72 7.10
N ASN A 206 -13.87 -20.02 7.03
CA ASN A 206 -14.30 -20.84 5.91
C ASN A 206 -15.83 -20.93 5.90
N PRO A 207 -16.51 -20.62 4.78
CA PRO A 207 -17.97 -20.70 4.68
C PRO A 207 -18.51 -22.11 4.96
N VAL A 208 -17.68 -23.13 4.78
CA VAL A 208 -18.00 -24.53 5.05
C VAL A 208 -17.12 -25.00 6.19
N LYS A 209 -17.75 -25.41 7.30
CA LYS A 209 -17.03 -26.07 8.40
C LYS A 209 -16.40 -27.36 7.87
N PRO A 210 -15.07 -27.51 7.85
CA PRO A 210 -14.44 -28.70 7.29
C PRO A 210 -14.77 -29.96 8.12
N ASP A 211 -15.23 -31.01 7.47
CA ASP A 211 -15.32 -32.35 8.05
C ASP A 211 -13.94 -33.06 8.01
N ALA A 212 -13.86 -34.28 8.55
CA ALA A 212 -12.61 -35.03 8.58
C ALA A 212 -12.00 -35.26 7.18
N LYS A 213 -12.84 -35.42 6.15
CA LYS A 213 -12.41 -35.64 4.77
C LYS A 213 -11.83 -34.36 4.16
N LEU A 214 -12.45 -33.21 4.40
CA LEU A 214 -11.98 -31.90 3.95
C LEU A 214 -10.69 -31.50 4.68
N THR A 215 -10.62 -31.72 6.00
CA THR A 215 -9.40 -31.49 6.77
C THR A 215 -8.24 -32.37 6.28
N ALA A 216 -8.50 -33.64 5.97
CA ALA A 216 -7.47 -34.53 5.38
C ALA A 216 -6.96 -34.05 4.02
N ARG A 217 -7.76 -33.26 3.27
CA ARG A 217 -7.37 -32.62 2.01
C ARG A 217 -6.71 -31.25 2.19
N GLY A 218 -6.45 -30.83 3.43
CA GLY A 218 -5.79 -29.55 3.73
C GLY A 218 -6.71 -28.33 3.71
N VAL A 219 -8.04 -28.52 3.69
CA VAL A 219 -8.99 -27.40 3.80
C VAL A 219 -8.93 -26.83 5.22
N LEU A 220 -8.61 -25.54 5.31
CA LEU A 220 -8.49 -24.83 6.58
C LEU A 220 -9.86 -24.34 7.06
N PRO A 221 -10.15 -24.41 8.39
CA PRO A 221 -11.40 -23.88 8.93
C PRO A 221 -11.43 -22.34 8.95
N GLN A 222 -10.27 -21.71 9.08
CA GLN A 222 -10.11 -20.26 9.10
C GLN A 222 -8.65 -19.85 8.89
N LEU A 223 -8.43 -18.56 8.57
CA LEU A 223 -7.15 -17.88 8.63
C LEU A 223 -7.18 -16.81 9.71
N TYR A 224 -6.12 -16.73 10.50
CA TYR A 224 -5.94 -15.71 11.52
C TYR A 224 -5.02 -14.59 11.02
N PRO A 225 -5.26 -13.34 11.43
CA PRO A 225 -4.29 -12.28 11.21
C PRO A 225 -3.00 -12.55 12.01
N LEU A 226 -1.90 -11.92 11.63
CA LEU A 226 -0.69 -11.94 12.44
C LEU A 226 -0.95 -11.23 13.77
N PRO A 227 -0.44 -11.77 14.89
CA PRO A 227 -0.47 -11.04 16.14
C PRO A 227 0.40 -9.79 16.02
N ALA A 228 0.05 -8.78 16.82
CA ALA A 228 0.94 -7.65 17.03
C ALA A 228 2.27 -8.17 17.61
N TRP A 229 3.40 -7.80 16.99
CA TRP A 229 4.69 -8.42 17.26
C TRP A 229 5.14 -8.24 18.72
N GLU A 230 4.70 -7.16 19.37
CA GLU A 230 4.96 -6.81 20.76
C GLU A 230 4.21 -7.72 21.76
N THR A 231 3.22 -8.47 21.30
CA THR A 231 2.42 -9.39 22.13
C THR A 231 2.95 -10.82 22.13
N VAL A 232 3.94 -11.11 21.28
CA VAL A 232 4.48 -12.46 21.12
C VAL A 232 5.76 -12.62 21.96
N PRO A 233 5.88 -13.70 22.76
CA PRO A 233 7.10 -13.95 23.51
C PRO A 233 8.30 -14.16 22.57
N PRO A 234 9.53 -13.83 23.01
CA PRO A 234 10.73 -14.11 22.23
C PRO A 234 10.83 -15.60 21.84
N SER A 235 11.00 -15.87 20.55
CA SER A 235 11.15 -17.23 20.00
C SER A 235 12.54 -17.50 19.40
N ASP A 236 13.43 -16.50 19.45
CA ASP A 236 14.71 -16.50 18.74
C ASP A 236 15.79 -17.24 19.52
N VAL A 237 15.81 -18.57 19.36
CA VAL A 237 16.83 -19.45 19.94
C VAL A 237 18.15 -19.42 19.18
N PHE A 238 18.13 -19.09 17.88
CA PHE A 238 19.31 -19.05 17.02
C PHE A 238 19.79 -17.63 16.73
N ARG A 239 21.11 -17.52 16.52
CA ARG A 239 21.80 -16.29 16.14
C ARG A 239 21.23 -15.71 14.86
N VAL A 240 21.18 -14.39 14.78
CA VAL A 240 20.91 -13.67 13.53
C VAL A 240 22.18 -13.06 12.94
N PHE A 241 22.29 -13.15 11.61
CA PHE A 241 23.34 -12.52 10.84
C PHE A 241 22.92 -11.08 10.51
N GLU A 242 23.47 -10.13 11.26
CA GLU A 242 23.36 -8.70 10.98
C GLU A 242 24.72 -8.14 10.57
N ARG A 243 24.74 -7.01 9.83
CA ARG A 243 25.97 -6.28 9.45
C ARG A 243 26.87 -5.93 10.66
N GLY A 244 26.30 -5.97 11.88
CA GLY A 244 26.96 -5.73 13.16
C GLY A 244 27.29 -4.26 13.38
N GLY A 245 27.59 -3.89 14.63
CA GLY A 245 28.22 -2.62 15.01
C GLY A 245 29.72 -2.79 15.30
N ARG A 246 30.44 -1.71 15.58
CA ARG A 246 31.83 -1.77 16.03
C ARG A 246 31.95 -2.15 17.51
N ASN A 247 30.97 -1.79 18.35
CA ASN A 247 31.01 -1.95 19.81
C ASN A 247 30.08 -3.07 20.29
N ILE A 248 30.62 -4.05 21.03
CA ILE A 248 29.84 -5.14 21.64
C ILE A 248 29.43 -4.69 23.06
N LEU A 249 28.16 -4.35 23.25
CA LEU A 249 27.58 -3.96 24.54
C LEU A 249 26.91 -5.15 25.23
N ASN A 250 26.21 -4.90 26.35
CA ASN A 250 25.44 -5.90 27.10
C ASN A 250 24.51 -6.72 26.18
N LEU A 251 24.30 -8.00 26.54
CA LEU A 251 23.38 -8.90 25.83
C LEU A 251 21.94 -8.36 25.84
N PHE A 252 21.54 -7.64 26.89
CA PHE A 252 20.24 -6.99 26.97
C PHE A 252 20.33 -5.56 26.44
N PRO A 253 19.57 -5.21 25.39
CA PRO A 253 19.60 -3.87 24.86
C PRO A 253 18.86 -2.88 25.75
N GLU A 254 19.46 -1.71 25.93
CA GLU A 254 18.87 -0.58 26.65
C GLU A 254 17.90 0.19 25.73
N ILE A 255 16.76 -0.43 25.41
CA ILE A 255 15.73 0.19 24.55
C ILE A 255 15.06 1.35 25.30
N GLY A 256 15.11 2.55 24.73
CA GLY A 256 14.43 3.74 25.28
C GLY A 256 15.24 4.52 26.33
N LEU A 257 16.47 4.10 26.64
CA LEU A 257 17.42 4.89 27.41
C LEU A 257 18.49 5.42 26.44
N PRO A 258 18.32 6.64 25.88
CA PRO A 258 19.42 7.25 25.16
C PRO A 258 20.58 7.35 26.15
N ASN A 259 21.73 6.79 25.80
CA ASN A 259 22.98 7.06 26.49
C ASN A 259 23.04 8.57 26.74
N SER A 260 22.98 9.00 28.00
CA SER A 260 22.73 10.38 28.39
C SER A 260 23.75 11.38 27.84
N LEU A 261 24.87 10.89 27.29
CA LEU A 261 25.93 11.67 26.63
C LEU A 261 26.20 11.27 25.17
N GLY A 262 25.46 10.30 24.61
CA GLY A 262 25.62 9.83 23.22
C GLY A 262 26.99 9.26 22.87
N GLN A 263 27.83 8.95 23.87
CA GLN A 263 29.22 8.55 23.66
C GLN A 263 29.36 7.20 22.95
N LEU A 264 28.39 6.31 23.12
CA LEU A 264 28.33 5.00 22.45
C LEU A 264 27.90 5.15 20.98
N GLN A 265 26.91 6.00 20.70
CA GLN A 265 26.46 6.29 19.33
C GLN A 265 27.53 7.02 18.49
N ARG A 266 28.42 7.80 19.11
CA ARG A 266 29.57 8.42 18.45
C ARG A 266 30.66 7.44 18.01
N LEU A 267 30.67 6.24 18.58
CA LEU A 267 31.62 5.17 18.24
C LEU A 267 31.08 4.22 17.15
N GLU A 268 29.79 4.31 16.82
CA GLU A 268 29.15 3.53 15.76
C GLU A 268 29.15 4.29 14.43
N GLU A 269 29.24 3.54 13.33
CA GLU A 269 29.12 4.12 11.99
C GLU A 269 27.66 4.54 11.73
N PRO A 270 27.41 5.70 11.08
CA PRO A 270 26.06 6.09 10.67
C PRO A 270 25.35 4.98 9.89
N GLY A 271 24.14 4.62 10.34
CA GLY A 271 23.33 3.56 9.72
C GLY A 271 23.56 2.14 10.28
N ARG A 272 24.46 1.96 11.26
CA ARG A 272 24.55 0.72 12.04
C ARG A 272 23.67 0.80 13.28
N PRO A 273 23.00 -0.30 13.67
CA PRO A 273 22.20 -0.32 14.89
C PRO A 273 23.12 -0.25 16.12
N ASP A 274 22.78 0.61 17.08
CA ASP A 274 23.45 0.68 18.40
C ASP A 274 23.15 -0.57 19.25
N ILE A 275 21.94 -1.11 19.09
CA ILE A 275 21.41 -2.31 19.70
C ILE A 275 21.41 -3.43 18.66
N ARG A 276 22.23 -4.45 18.93
CA ARG A 276 22.35 -5.67 18.13
C ARG A 276 21.20 -6.63 18.41
N GLN A 277 20.85 -7.44 17.43
CA GLN A 277 19.89 -8.52 17.65
C GLN A 277 20.45 -9.63 18.55
N SER A 278 21.76 -9.90 18.55
CA SER A 278 22.36 -10.86 19.49
C SER A 278 23.86 -10.61 19.67
N ASN A 279 24.40 -10.88 20.87
CA ASN A 279 25.84 -11.10 21.03
C ASN A 279 26.21 -12.50 20.50
N ARG A 280 27.50 -12.77 20.25
CA ARG A 280 27.95 -14.11 19.82
C ARG A 280 27.66 -15.14 20.93
N GLY A 281 26.49 -15.78 20.89
CA GLY A 281 25.98 -16.75 21.87
C GLY A 281 24.51 -17.11 21.60
N PRO A 282 23.91 -18.06 22.35
CA PRO A 282 22.49 -18.37 22.26
C PRO A 282 21.59 -17.20 22.70
N GLY A 283 20.49 -16.98 21.99
CA GLY A 283 19.48 -15.96 22.31
C GLY A 283 19.82 -14.53 21.86
N THR A 284 18.79 -13.69 21.82
CA THR A 284 18.86 -12.30 21.32
C THR A 284 18.92 -11.23 22.41
N GLY A 285 18.53 -11.57 23.65
CA GLY A 285 18.34 -10.58 24.73
C GLY A 285 17.18 -9.60 24.49
N LEU A 286 16.48 -9.73 23.35
CA LEU A 286 15.31 -8.95 22.99
C LEU A 286 14.07 -9.45 23.71
N ARG A 287 13.12 -8.53 23.96
CA ARG A 287 11.81 -8.84 24.53
C ARG A 287 10.74 -9.14 23.47
N ILE A 288 11.16 -9.41 22.24
CA ILE A 288 10.31 -9.54 21.06
C ILE A 288 10.73 -10.75 20.24
N ALA A 289 9.83 -11.31 19.45
CA ALA A 289 10.17 -12.28 18.40
C ALA A 289 10.51 -11.52 17.09
N VAL A 290 11.79 -11.46 16.73
CA VAL A 290 12.24 -10.72 15.55
C VAL A 290 11.71 -11.31 14.24
N PRO A 291 11.59 -12.64 14.05
CA PRO A 291 10.93 -13.21 12.89
C PRO A 291 9.50 -12.72 12.75
N VAL A 292 8.74 -12.55 13.84
CA VAL A 292 7.37 -12.02 13.78
C VAL A 292 7.40 -10.55 13.36
N LEU A 293 8.26 -9.73 13.96
CA LEU A 293 8.47 -8.35 13.55
C LEU A 293 8.89 -8.25 12.08
N ASN A 294 9.80 -9.11 11.64
CA ASN A 294 10.26 -9.20 10.27
C ASN A 294 9.11 -9.57 9.38
N VAL A 295 8.33 -10.63 9.62
CA VAL A 295 7.17 -10.95 8.77
C VAL A 295 6.18 -9.77 8.67
N THR A 296 5.98 -9.00 9.75
CA THR A 296 5.14 -7.79 9.75
C THR A 296 5.74 -6.63 8.94
N LYS A 297 7.07 -6.47 8.92
CA LYS A 297 7.80 -5.44 8.15
C LYS A 297 8.11 -5.87 6.72
N THR A 298 8.30 -7.17 6.53
CA THR A 298 8.67 -7.86 5.31
C THR A 298 7.40 -8.05 4.51
N ARG A 299 6.93 -6.92 4.01
CA ARG A 299 5.94 -6.80 2.95
C ARG A 299 6.63 -7.01 1.59
N LEU A 300 7.49 -8.04 1.50
CA LEU A 300 8.25 -8.47 0.30
C LEU A 300 7.36 -8.75 -0.93
N ASN A 301 6.06 -8.79 -0.72
CA ASN A 301 5.04 -9.31 -1.59
C ASN A 301 3.94 -8.28 -1.87
N ASP A 302 4.13 -7.07 -1.34
CA ASP A 302 3.12 -6.05 -1.39
C ASP A 302 3.27 -5.13 -2.60
N PRO A 303 2.12 -4.71 -3.13
CA PRO A 303 0.84 -4.76 -2.44
C PRO A 303 0.02 -6.02 -2.83
N TYR A 304 -0.70 -6.61 -1.87
CA TYR A 304 -1.81 -7.53 -2.13
C TYR A 304 -3.10 -6.78 -2.54
N LEU A 305 -4.19 -7.51 -2.74
CA LEU A 305 -5.48 -6.91 -3.12
C LEU A 305 -6.06 -5.96 -2.07
N TRP A 306 -5.57 -5.94 -0.83
CA TRP A 306 -6.06 -5.01 0.20
C TRP A 306 -5.48 -3.60 0.10
N PHE A 307 -4.44 -3.37 -0.71
CA PHE A 307 -3.72 -2.08 -0.77
C PHE A 307 -3.48 -1.63 -2.21
N LEU A 308 -3.25 -0.33 -2.37
CA LEU A 308 -2.88 0.27 -3.65
C LEU A 308 -1.42 -0.07 -3.99
N GLY A 309 -1.05 0.14 -5.26
CA GLY A 309 0.36 0.23 -5.67
C GLY A 309 1.12 1.29 -4.88
N THR A 310 2.45 1.21 -4.93
CA THR A 310 3.34 2.30 -4.50
C THR A 310 3.17 3.54 -5.36
N ASN A 311 2.78 3.39 -6.65
CA ASN A 311 2.45 4.45 -7.60
C ASN A 311 3.57 5.50 -7.79
N ASP A 312 4.81 5.15 -7.50
CA ASP A 312 5.97 6.02 -7.48
C ASP A 312 6.98 5.73 -8.59
N ASN A 313 6.79 4.62 -9.32
CA ASN A 313 7.64 4.17 -10.40
C ASN A 313 6.86 4.06 -11.74
N PRO A 314 7.49 4.37 -12.88
CA PRO A 314 6.95 4.01 -14.18
C PRO A 314 6.68 2.51 -14.25
N GLY A 315 5.49 2.12 -14.70
CA GLY A 315 5.07 0.73 -14.77
C GLY A 315 4.46 0.14 -13.50
N ASP A 316 4.42 0.90 -12.41
CA ASP A 316 3.98 0.44 -11.09
C ASP A 316 2.72 1.19 -10.64
N PHE A 317 1.71 1.25 -11.52
CA PHE A 317 0.45 1.94 -11.21
C PHE A 317 -0.72 0.97 -11.08
N ARG A 318 -1.36 0.99 -9.91
CA ARG A 318 -2.61 0.24 -9.70
C ARG A 318 -3.41 0.76 -8.52
N SER A 319 -4.70 0.42 -8.55
CA SER A 319 -5.59 0.54 -7.41
C SER A 319 -5.64 -0.77 -6.59
N SER A 320 -6.55 -0.88 -5.63
CA SER A 320 -6.75 -2.04 -4.75
C SER A 320 -8.01 -2.84 -5.12
N GLY A 321 -8.15 -4.01 -4.53
CA GLY A 321 -9.29 -4.92 -4.66
C GLY A 321 -9.53 -5.34 -6.11
N CYS A 322 -10.80 -5.39 -6.52
CA CYS A 322 -11.19 -5.76 -7.88
C CYS A 322 -10.58 -4.80 -8.91
N SER A 323 -10.44 -3.51 -8.57
CA SER A 323 -9.87 -2.48 -9.45
C SER A 323 -8.39 -2.69 -9.71
N ALA A 324 -7.67 -3.41 -8.85
CA ALA A 324 -6.25 -3.72 -9.05
C ALA A 324 -6.00 -4.47 -10.37
N CYS A 325 -6.97 -5.27 -10.82
CA CYS A 325 -6.90 -6.01 -12.08
C CYS A 325 -7.83 -5.44 -13.16
N HIS A 326 -9.06 -5.07 -12.78
CA HIS A 326 -10.10 -4.73 -13.75
C HIS A 326 -10.10 -3.27 -14.20
N VAL A 327 -9.30 -2.40 -13.59
CA VAL A 327 -9.10 -1.02 -14.04
C VAL A 327 -7.65 -0.86 -14.49
N VAL A 328 -7.47 -0.72 -15.80
CA VAL A 328 -6.14 -0.81 -16.43
C VAL A 328 -5.41 0.53 -16.39
N TYR A 329 -4.13 0.48 -16.02
CA TYR A 329 -3.22 1.62 -16.04
C TYR A 329 -2.21 1.49 -17.19
N ALA A 330 -1.59 2.61 -17.59
CA ALA A 330 -0.48 2.61 -18.52
C ALA A 330 0.79 2.12 -17.79
N ASN A 331 1.09 0.83 -17.88
CA ASN A 331 2.19 0.19 -17.13
C ASN A 331 3.31 -0.41 -17.97
N ASP A 332 3.13 -0.66 -19.26
CA ASP A 332 4.18 -1.23 -20.09
C ASP A 332 3.97 -0.85 -21.56
N ARG A 333 5.09 -0.65 -22.28
CA ARG A 333 5.16 -0.32 -23.70
C ARG A 333 5.22 -1.55 -24.59
N ASP A 334 5.50 -2.74 -24.06
CA ASP A 334 5.61 -3.95 -24.87
C ASP A 334 4.22 -4.51 -25.25
N PRO A 335 3.88 -4.60 -26.55
CA PRO A 335 2.63 -5.21 -27.01
C PRO A 335 2.44 -6.66 -26.58
N ARG A 336 3.51 -7.41 -26.32
CA ARG A 336 3.45 -8.82 -25.88
C ARG A 336 2.87 -8.95 -24.47
N HIS A 337 3.10 -7.97 -23.59
CA HIS A 337 2.62 -8.00 -22.21
C HIS A 337 1.38 -7.13 -21.99
N SER A 338 1.24 -6.06 -22.79
CA SER A 338 0.18 -5.06 -22.64
C SER A 338 -0.86 -5.07 -23.75
N GLY A 339 -0.68 -5.86 -24.82
CA GLY A 339 -1.62 -5.95 -25.94
C GLY A 339 -2.00 -4.55 -26.48
N PRO A 340 -3.30 -4.23 -26.61
CA PRO A 340 -3.73 -2.94 -27.15
C PRO A 340 -3.41 -1.73 -26.26
N TYR A 341 -3.04 -1.95 -25.00
CA TYR A 341 -2.71 -0.89 -24.05
C TYR A 341 -1.27 -0.38 -24.19
N ALA A 342 -0.39 -1.15 -24.84
CA ALA A 342 1.03 -0.83 -25.02
C ALA A 342 1.28 0.56 -25.62
N LYS A 343 0.38 1.01 -26.52
CA LYS A 343 0.44 2.33 -27.16
C LYS A 343 0.34 3.51 -26.19
N PHE A 344 -0.16 3.29 -24.97
CA PHE A 344 -0.26 4.32 -23.93
C PHE A 344 0.99 4.36 -23.03
N GLY A 345 1.91 3.43 -23.22
CA GLY A 345 3.17 3.34 -22.50
C GLY A 345 3.02 2.98 -21.03
N HIS A 346 3.89 3.54 -20.18
CA HIS A 346 4.14 3.06 -18.82
C HIS A 346 4.16 4.19 -17.76
N THR A 347 3.62 5.35 -18.11
CA THR A 347 3.71 6.56 -17.27
C THR A 347 2.49 6.80 -16.38
N GLY A 348 1.53 5.88 -16.35
CA GLY A 348 0.32 6.02 -15.52
C GLY A 348 -0.54 7.25 -15.85
N LYS A 349 -0.44 7.77 -17.08
CA LYS A 349 -1.18 8.95 -17.56
C LYS A 349 -2.54 8.57 -18.13
N SER A 350 -3.57 9.29 -17.73
CA SER A 350 -4.94 8.98 -18.14
C SER A 350 -5.23 9.28 -19.61
N GLN A 351 -6.11 8.48 -20.18
CA GLN A 351 -6.72 8.64 -21.52
C GLN A 351 -8.22 8.87 -21.43
N THR A 352 -8.73 9.16 -20.22
CA THR A 352 -10.15 9.41 -20.00
C THR A 352 -10.61 10.67 -20.72
N VAL A 353 -11.84 10.65 -21.22
CA VAL A 353 -12.47 11.84 -21.82
C VAL A 353 -12.93 12.89 -20.79
N ASP A 354 -12.84 12.57 -19.51
CA ASP A 354 -13.25 13.46 -18.43
C ASP A 354 -12.37 14.71 -18.35
N PRO A 355 -12.96 15.93 -18.47
CA PRO A 355 -12.19 17.16 -18.44
C PRO A 355 -11.63 17.51 -17.07
N THR A 356 -12.11 16.91 -15.98
CA THR A 356 -11.65 17.23 -14.63
C THR A 356 -10.42 16.43 -14.20
N ILE A 357 -10.00 15.44 -15.01
CA ILE A 357 -8.86 14.57 -14.71
C ILE A 357 -7.64 15.02 -15.51
N PRO A 358 -6.53 15.40 -14.86
CA PRO A 358 -5.27 15.76 -15.53
C PRO A 358 -4.77 14.66 -16.47
N LYS A 359 -4.23 15.05 -17.63
CA LYS A 359 -3.71 14.10 -18.65
C LYS A 359 -2.19 13.99 -18.66
N ASP A 360 -1.52 14.94 -18.01
CA ASP A 360 -0.08 15.07 -17.92
C ASP A 360 0.48 14.60 -16.56
N GLU A 361 -0.39 14.25 -15.62
CA GLU A 361 -0.06 13.69 -14.31
C GLU A 361 -0.10 12.15 -14.33
N PRO A 362 0.86 11.46 -13.67
CA PRO A 362 0.81 10.01 -13.45
C PRO A 362 -0.17 9.62 -12.33
N GLY A 363 -0.35 8.32 -12.09
CA GLY A 363 -1.18 7.82 -10.99
C GLY A 363 -2.67 7.74 -11.30
N HIS A 364 -3.04 7.77 -12.59
CA HIS A 364 -4.42 7.70 -13.07
C HIS A 364 -4.65 6.46 -13.95
N PRO A 365 -5.81 5.81 -13.85
CA PRO A 365 -6.15 4.73 -14.78
C PRO A 365 -6.29 5.28 -16.20
N LEU A 366 -6.15 4.40 -17.19
CA LEU A 366 -6.32 4.77 -18.59
C LEU A 366 -7.70 5.37 -18.85
N LYS A 367 -8.76 4.73 -18.32
CA LYS A 367 -10.15 5.14 -18.52
C LYS A 367 -11.01 4.72 -17.34
N HIS A 368 -12.14 5.39 -17.18
CA HIS A 368 -13.18 5.01 -16.22
C HIS A 368 -14.06 3.88 -16.79
N THR A 369 -13.49 2.68 -16.89
CA THR A 369 -14.19 1.48 -17.40
C THR A 369 -13.54 0.20 -16.89
N PHE A 370 -14.34 -0.86 -16.73
CA PHE A 370 -13.83 -2.18 -16.41
C PHE A 370 -13.33 -2.92 -17.65
N SER A 371 -12.26 -3.70 -17.47
CA SER A 371 -11.75 -4.61 -18.50
C SER A 371 -11.84 -6.07 -18.06
N ASN A 372 -12.31 -6.92 -18.99
CA ASN A 372 -12.15 -8.37 -18.91
C ASN A 372 -10.92 -8.85 -19.71
N ALA A 373 -10.26 -7.94 -20.44
CA ALA A 373 -9.03 -8.18 -21.17
C ALA A 373 -7.87 -7.59 -20.38
N ILE A 374 -7.57 -8.19 -19.22
CA ILE A 374 -6.54 -7.71 -18.30
C ILE A 374 -5.17 -8.01 -18.92
N PRO A 375 -4.31 -7.00 -19.17
CA PRO A 375 -2.97 -7.26 -19.69
C PRO A 375 -2.08 -7.91 -18.64
N THR A 376 -1.15 -8.77 -19.06
CA THR A 376 -0.20 -9.41 -18.14
C THR A 376 0.65 -8.40 -17.38
N SER A 377 0.93 -7.24 -17.98
CA SER A 377 1.61 -6.13 -17.29
C SER A 377 0.89 -5.67 -16.01
N GLN A 378 -0.45 -5.78 -15.94
CA GLN A 378 -1.21 -5.46 -14.74
C GLN A 378 -0.94 -6.47 -13.60
N CYS A 379 -0.75 -7.74 -13.95
CA CYS A 379 -0.38 -8.80 -12.99
C CYS A 379 1.06 -8.61 -12.50
N MET A 380 1.96 -8.17 -13.39
CA MET A 380 3.38 -8.03 -13.08
C MET A 380 3.67 -7.01 -11.99
N ILE A 381 2.80 -6.02 -11.79
CA ILE A 381 2.93 -5.02 -10.73
C ILE A 381 3.04 -5.68 -9.35
N CYS A 382 2.32 -6.79 -9.11
CA CYS A 382 2.41 -7.51 -7.83
C CYS A 382 3.44 -8.65 -7.86
N HIS A 383 3.82 -9.11 -9.06
CA HIS A 383 4.65 -10.30 -9.23
C HIS A 383 6.08 -10.01 -9.76
N MET A 384 6.52 -8.76 -9.70
CA MET A 384 7.89 -8.36 -10.05
C MET A 384 8.81 -8.16 -8.83
N HIS A 385 8.24 -8.01 -7.63
CA HIS A 385 9.01 -7.67 -6.42
C HIS A 385 9.71 -8.85 -5.75
N GLN A 386 9.39 -10.11 -6.12
CA GLN A 386 9.90 -11.30 -5.45
C GLN A 386 10.86 -12.13 -6.27
N PRO A 387 12.12 -12.35 -5.84
CA PRO A 387 12.99 -13.36 -6.44
C PRO A 387 12.44 -14.80 -6.32
N ASN A 388 11.49 -15.07 -5.42
CA ASN A 388 10.95 -16.41 -5.18
C ASN A 388 9.67 -16.76 -5.98
N ILE A 389 8.96 -15.75 -6.51
CA ILE A 389 7.82 -15.89 -7.44
C ILE A 389 8.13 -14.99 -8.65
N PHE A 390 9.30 -15.21 -9.26
CA PHE A 390 9.78 -14.48 -10.43
C PHE A 390 8.95 -14.92 -11.66
N VAL A 391 7.68 -14.52 -11.73
CA VAL A 391 6.78 -14.89 -12.84
C VAL A 391 7.04 -14.06 -14.09
N ASN A 392 7.88 -13.01 -14.01
CA ASN A 392 8.45 -12.33 -15.17
C ASN A 392 9.23 -13.30 -16.08
N SER A 393 9.68 -14.45 -15.56
CA SER A 393 10.21 -15.55 -16.38
C SER A 393 9.21 -16.08 -17.41
N PHE A 394 7.90 -16.02 -17.15
CA PHE A 394 6.88 -16.35 -18.15
C PHE A 394 6.80 -15.30 -19.27
N LEU A 395 7.35 -14.10 -19.05
CA LEU A 395 7.54 -13.08 -20.08
C LEU A 395 8.92 -13.16 -20.74
N GLY A 396 9.75 -14.13 -20.35
CA GLY A 396 11.09 -14.34 -20.89
C GLY A 396 12.19 -13.52 -20.22
N TYR A 397 11.89 -12.79 -19.15
CA TYR A 397 12.91 -12.08 -18.36
C TYR A 397 13.64 -13.03 -17.42
N THR A 398 14.96 -12.86 -17.29
CA THR A 398 15.76 -13.64 -16.34
C THR A 398 16.61 -12.71 -15.50
N MET A 399 16.88 -13.07 -14.24
CA MET A 399 17.70 -12.23 -13.34
C MET A 399 19.12 -11.95 -13.89
N TRP A 400 19.54 -12.68 -14.93
CA TRP A 400 20.79 -12.48 -15.66
C TRP A 400 20.86 -11.14 -16.41
N ASP A 401 19.73 -10.49 -16.65
CA ASP A 401 19.65 -9.23 -17.40
C ASP A 401 20.45 -8.10 -16.71
N TYR A 402 20.61 -8.15 -15.37
CA TYR A 402 21.48 -7.21 -14.64
C TYR A 402 22.97 -7.36 -14.95
N GLU A 403 23.39 -8.53 -15.42
CA GLU A 403 24.77 -8.83 -15.77
C GLU A 403 25.01 -8.63 -17.28
N SER A 404 24.12 -9.12 -18.14
CA SER A 404 24.26 -8.96 -19.59
C SER A 404 24.10 -7.50 -20.04
N ASP A 405 23.18 -6.75 -19.42
CA ASP A 405 22.96 -5.33 -19.73
C ASP A 405 23.76 -4.40 -18.81
N ALA A 406 24.74 -4.95 -18.08
CA ALA A 406 25.55 -4.18 -17.14
C ALA A 406 26.18 -2.89 -17.73
N PRO A 407 26.69 -2.86 -18.99
CA PRO A 407 27.22 -1.63 -19.58
C PRO A 407 26.21 -0.47 -19.65
N SER A 408 24.91 -0.80 -19.80
CA SER A 408 23.82 0.17 -19.87
C SER A 408 23.27 0.49 -18.49
N MET A 409 23.21 -0.49 -17.58
CA MET A 409 22.59 -0.38 -16.25
C MET A 409 23.50 0.27 -15.20
N TRP A 410 24.82 0.14 -15.33
CA TRP A 410 25.78 0.66 -14.35
C TRP A 410 26.53 1.90 -14.86
N PRO A 411 26.89 2.84 -13.97
CA PRO A 411 27.78 3.94 -14.31
C PRO A 411 29.18 3.41 -14.66
N LYS A 412 29.90 4.10 -15.56
CA LYS A 412 31.28 3.74 -15.92
C LYS A 412 32.25 3.81 -14.74
N GLU A 413 31.97 4.72 -13.81
CA GLU A 413 32.73 4.90 -12.57
C GLU A 413 31.87 4.51 -11.36
N GLN A 414 32.50 3.83 -10.40
CA GLN A 414 31.84 3.39 -9.18
C GLN A 414 31.32 4.58 -8.37
N ARG A 415 30.04 4.54 -8.01
CA ARG A 415 29.43 5.53 -7.10
C ARG A 415 29.60 5.11 -5.64
N TYR A 416 29.77 6.10 -4.76
CA TYR A 416 29.84 5.95 -3.31
C TYR A 416 28.80 6.86 -2.65
N PRO A 417 27.50 6.51 -2.73
CA PRO A 417 26.43 7.35 -2.18
C PRO A 417 26.54 7.43 -0.65
N THR A 418 26.23 8.61 -0.12
CA THR A 418 26.04 8.85 1.32
C THR A 418 24.86 8.03 1.87
N ALA A 419 24.80 7.84 3.19
CA ALA A 419 23.67 7.15 3.81
C ALA A 419 22.32 7.82 3.53
N ALA A 420 22.28 9.15 3.43
CA ALA A 420 21.07 9.90 3.10
C ALA A 420 20.61 9.64 1.65
N GLU A 421 21.55 9.58 0.70
CA GLU A 421 21.26 9.25 -0.70
C GLU A 421 20.79 7.80 -0.84
N GLN A 422 21.47 6.86 -0.17
CA GLN A 422 21.06 5.45 -0.12
C GLN A 422 19.64 5.33 0.43
N HIS A 423 19.35 5.98 1.55
CA HIS A 423 18.02 5.96 2.15
C HIS A 423 16.96 6.52 1.18
N LYS A 424 17.22 7.66 0.54
CA LYS A 424 16.31 8.26 -0.45
C LYS A 424 16.01 7.30 -1.61
N THR A 425 17.02 6.58 -2.13
CA THR A 425 16.81 5.58 -3.18
C THR A 425 16.02 4.38 -2.65
N LEU A 426 16.39 3.86 -1.48
CA LEU A 426 15.76 2.67 -0.88
C LEU A 426 14.32 2.87 -0.46
N MET A 427 13.90 4.11 -0.20
CA MET A 427 12.49 4.46 0.02
C MET A 427 11.61 4.24 -1.21
N ARG A 428 12.19 4.23 -2.42
CA ARG A 428 11.49 3.99 -3.69
C ARG A 428 11.74 2.59 -4.24
N ASN A 429 13.00 2.15 -4.21
CA ASN A 429 13.41 0.84 -4.70
C ASN A 429 14.25 0.15 -3.61
N PRO A 430 13.70 -0.89 -2.92
CA PRO A 430 14.37 -1.53 -1.80
C PRO A 430 15.58 -2.41 -2.20
N GLU A 431 15.87 -2.55 -3.49
CA GLU A 431 17.03 -3.27 -3.99
C GLU A 431 18.34 -2.53 -3.65
N GLU A 432 19.27 -3.19 -2.94
CA GLU A 432 20.55 -2.55 -2.55
C GLU A 432 21.35 -2.07 -3.77
N ALA A 433 21.31 -2.81 -4.88
CA ALA A 433 22.01 -2.44 -6.11
C ALA A 433 21.49 -1.13 -6.73
N ALA A 434 20.22 -0.77 -6.52
CA ALA A 434 19.65 0.49 -7.00
C ALA A 434 20.39 1.73 -6.45
N THR A 435 21.02 1.62 -5.28
CA THR A 435 21.80 2.73 -4.70
C THR A 435 23.05 3.07 -5.51
N ARG A 436 23.54 2.14 -6.34
CA ARG A 436 24.77 2.27 -7.12
C ARG A 436 24.53 2.21 -8.63
N GLY A 437 23.45 1.55 -9.05
CA GLY A 437 23.00 1.46 -10.44
C GLY A 437 22.36 2.74 -10.97
N LYS A 438 22.21 2.84 -12.29
CA LYS A 438 21.51 3.98 -12.92
C LYS A 438 20.00 3.99 -12.66
N TRP A 439 19.40 2.82 -12.42
CA TRP A 439 17.97 2.67 -12.09
C TRP A 439 17.59 3.15 -10.69
N GLY A 440 18.57 3.58 -9.89
CA GLY A 440 18.33 4.45 -8.74
C GLY A 440 17.66 5.79 -9.11
N ASP A 441 17.75 6.20 -10.38
CA ASP A 441 17.03 7.33 -10.96
C ASP A 441 15.71 6.88 -11.64
N PRO A 442 14.55 7.45 -11.24
CA PRO A 442 13.28 7.21 -11.94
C PRO A 442 13.30 7.57 -13.42
N GLU A 443 14.00 8.63 -13.83
CA GLU A 443 14.02 9.04 -15.24
C GLU A 443 14.82 8.06 -16.09
N PHE A 444 15.89 7.46 -15.56
CA PHE A 444 16.54 6.32 -16.23
C PHE A 444 15.57 5.15 -16.38
N SER A 445 14.86 4.77 -15.31
CA SER A 445 13.93 3.63 -15.32
C SER A 445 12.77 3.84 -16.32
N LYS A 446 12.34 5.09 -16.51
CA LYS A 446 11.32 5.49 -17.50
C LYS A 446 11.82 5.37 -18.95
N ASP A 447 13.11 5.53 -19.17
CA ASP A 447 13.69 5.69 -20.50
C ASP A 447 14.56 4.52 -20.95
N VAL A 448 14.94 3.61 -20.05
CA VAL A 448 15.82 2.46 -20.34
C VAL A 448 15.29 1.53 -21.42
N SER A 449 13.96 1.47 -21.60
CA SER A 449 13.27 0.64 -22.57
C SER A 449 12.90 1.37 -23.88
N LYS A 450 13.58 2.49 -24.19
CA LYS A 450 13.32 3.29 -25.40
C LYS A 450 13.98 2.74 -26.65
#